data_AF-A0A6G7XCK8-F1
#
_entry.id   AF-A0A6G7XCK8-F1
#
_cell.length_a   1.000
_cell.length_b   1.000
_cell.length_c   1.000
_cell.angle_alpha   90.00
_cell.angle_beta   90.00
_cell.angle_gamma   90.00
#
_symmetry.space_group_name_H-M   'P 1'
#
loop_
_entity.id
_entity.type
_entity.pdbx_description
1 polymer ?
#
loop_
_entity_poly.entity_id
_entity_poly.type
_entity_poly.pdbx_seq_one_letter_code
_entity_poly.pdbx_strand_id
1 'polypeptide(L)'
;MKAWPFARLGYLYATAVALVWGTMLSTGKIERHEGLWVFRGMPRWAFRRGGSCVGSCYFTDQNASPAVLRHELVHRAQWQRYGLALPLLYAIAGQDPLKNRFEIEAGLSDGGYLGH
;
A
#
# COMPACT_ATOMS: atom_id res chain seq x y z
N MET A 1 -0.08 -2.49 18.76
CA MET A 1 -0.77 -3.77 18.48
C MET A 1 0.27 -4.86 18.23
N LYS A 2 0.05 -6.09 18.67
CA LYS A 2 1.03 -7.19 18.49
C LYS A 2 0.99 -7.69 17.04
N ALA A 3 2.15 -7.78 16.39
CA ALA A 3 2.27 -8.37 15.05
C ALA A 3 1.98 -9.87 15.11
N TRP A 4 1.46 -10.44 14.03
CA TRP A 4 1.28 -11.89 13.92
C TRP A 4 2.64 -12.61 13.84
N PRO A 5 2.71 -13.90 14.22
CA PRO A 5 3.89 -14.72 14.00
C PRO A 5 4.37 -14.60 12.55
N PHE A 6 5.68 -14.43 12.34
CA PHE A 6 6.32 -14.26 11.03
C PHE A 6 5.90 -13.03 10.21
N ALA A 7 4.99 -12.18 10.69
CA ALA A 7 4.54 -10.99 9.96
C ALA A 7 5.71 -10.07 9.60
N ARG A 8 6.70 -9.92 10.49
CA ARG A 8 7.91 -9.12 10.21
C ARG A 8 8.72 -9.68 9.04
N LEU A 9 8.90 -10.99 8.95
CA LEU A 9 9.61 -11.61 7.82
C LEU A 9 8.82 -11.42 6.53
N GLY A 10 7.50 -11.66 6.58
CA GLY A 10 6.62 -11.44 5.44
C GLY A 10 6.62 -9.98 4.95
N TYR A 11 6.61 -9.02 5.87
CA TYR A 11 6.73 -7.59 5.58
C TYR A 11 8.06 -7.28 4.89
N LEU A 12 9.19 -7.74 5.45
CA LEU A 12 10.52 -7.47 4.88
C LEU A 12 10.68 -8.10 3.50
N TYR A 13 10.19 -9.33 3.32
CA TYR A 13 10.18 -10.01 2.02
C TYR A 13 9.34 -9.24 0.99
N ALA A 14 8.09 -8.90 1.34
CA ALA A 14 7.21 -8.15 0.46
C ALA A 14 7.82 -6.78 0.10
N THR A 15 8.41 -6.08 1.07
CA THR A 15 9.15 -4.84 0.82
C THR A 15 10.31 -5.05 -0.15
N ALA A 16 11.15 -6.07 0.05
CA ALA A 16 12.31 -6.30 -0.80
C ALA A 16 11.91 -6.58 -2.25
N VAL A 17 10.92 -7.46 -2.46
CA VAL A 17 10.38 -7.76 -3.79
C VAL A 17 9.77 -6.50 -4.42
N ALA A 18 8.97 -5.75 -3.65
CA ALA A 18 8.33 -4.53 -4.13
C ALA A 18 9.35 -3.42 -4.47
N LEU A 19 10.45 -3.30 -3.71
CA LEU A 19 11.53 -2.36 -4.04
C LEU A 19 12.18 -2.71 -5.37
N VAL A 20 12.52 -3.99 -5.60
CA VAL A 20 13.10 -4.45 -6.87
C VAL A 20 12.13 -4.17 -8.01
N TRP A 21 10.87 -4.55 -7.85
CA TRP A 21 9.83 -4.33 -8.85
C TRP A 21 9.59 -2.85 -9.17
N GLY A 22 9.46 -2.02 -8.13
CA GLY A 22 9.23 -0.58 -8.27
C GLY A 22 10.41 0.13 -8.91
N THR A 23 11.64 -0.22 -8.54
CA THR A 23 12.85 0.37 -9.15
C THR A 23 13.00 0.02 -10.63
N MET A 24 12.59 -1.18 -11.04
CA MET A 24 12.62 -1.57 -12.46
C MET A 24 11.60 -0.83 -13.33
N LEU A 25 10.43 -0.47 -12.76
CA LEU A 25 9.30 0.04 -13.54
C LEU A 25 9.04 1.54 -13.37
N SER A 26 9.53 2.16 -12.30
CA SER A 26 9.30 3.57 -12.03
C SER A 26 10.07 4.44 -13.01
N THR A 27 9.37 5.37 -13.64
CA THR A 27 9.96 6.38 -14.54
C THR A 27 10.10 7.74 -13.86
N GLY A 28 9.48 7.92 -12.69
CA GLY A 28 9.49 9.15 -11.92
C GLY A 28 10.45 9.13 -10.73
N LYS A 29 10.36 10.18 -9.90
CA LYS A 29 11.13 10.29 -8.68
C LYS A 29 10.67 9.26 -7.65
N ILE A 30 11.62 8.54 -7.07
CA ILE A 30 11.39 7.66 -5.91
C ILE A 30 11.61 8.48 -4.64
N GLU A 31 10.60 8.55 -3.79
CA GLU A 31 10.63 9.36 -2.56
C GLU A 31 10.36 8.49 -1.34
N ARG A 32 10.77 8.97 -0.16
CA ARG A 32 10.53 8.28 1.10
C ARG A 32 9.75 9.18 2.05
N HIS A 33 8.58 8.72 2.47
CA HIS A 33 7.66 9.42 3.38
C HIS A 33 7.38 8.52 4.59
N GLU A 34 7.88 8.87 5.77
CA GLU A 34 7.64 8.14 7.03
C GLU A 34 7.91 6.61 6.95
N GLY A 35 8.90 6.23 6.14
CA GLY A 35 9.27 4.83 5.92
C GLY A 35 8.41 4.09 4.88
N LEU A 36 7.51 4.78 4.18
CA LEU A 36 6.89 4.37 2.92
C LEU A 36 7.75 4.88 1.76
N TRP A 37 8.12 3.98 0.85
CA TRP A 37 8.77 4.31 -0.42
C TRP A 37 7.70 4.55 -1.48
N VAL A 38 7.71 5.71 -2.12
CA VAL A 38 6.73 6.12 -3.12
C VAL A 38 7.37 6.09 -4.49
N PHE A 39 6.86 5.24 -5.36
CA PHE A 39 7.28 5.09 -6.75
C PHE A 39 6.23 5.73 -7.66
N ARG A 40 6.66 6.71 -8.46
CA ARG A 40 5.79 7.48 -9.37
C ARG A 40 6.07 7.12 -10.83
N GLY A 41 5.13 7.45 -11.72
CA GLY A 41 5.22 7.12 -13.14
C GLY A 41 5.24 5.62 -13.40
N MET A 42 4.63 4.83 -12.51
CA MET A 42 4.48 3.39 -12.69
C MET A 42 3.52 3.12 -13.86
N PRO A 43 3.74 2.05 -14.64
CA PRO A 43 2.78 1.67 -15.67
C PRO A 43 1.45 1.25 -15.04
N ARG A 44 0.32 1.64 -15.66
CA ARG A 44 -1.03 1.45 -15.11
C ARG A 44 -1.43 -0.01 -14.81
N TRP A 45 -0.76 -0.98 -15.43
CA TRP A 45 -1.00 -2.41 -15.17
C TRP A 45 -0.29 -2.92 -13.90
N ALA A 46 0.67 -2.17 -13.35
CA ALA A 46 1.45 -2.56 -12.18
C ALA A 46 0.81 -2.18 -10.83
N PHE A 47 -0.30 -1.45 -10.85
CA PHE A 47 -1.08 -1.09 -9.68
C PHE A 47 -2.58 -1.07 -10.01
N ARG A 48 -3.43 -0.96 -8.99
CA ARG A 48 -4.88 -0.85 -9.16
C ARG A 48 -5.39 0.56 -8.88
N ARG A 49 -6.42 0.99 -9.61
CA ARG A 49 -7.09 2.29 -9.45
C ARG A 49 -6.10 3.47 -9.47
N GLY A 50 -5.84 4.07 -8.31
CA GLY A 50 -4.91 5.19 -8.12
C GLY A 50 -3.55 4.77 -7.56
N GLY A 51 -3.43 3.58 -6.99
CA GLY A 51 -2.17 3.09 -6.44
C GLY A 51 -2.31 1.78 -5.67
N SER A 52 -1.19 1.21 -5.25
CA SER A 52 -1.18 -0.03 -4.47
C SER A 52 0.00 -0.07 -3.50
N CYS A 53 -0.28 -0.40 -2.23
CA CYS A 53 0.75 -0.60 -1.21
C CYS A 53 1.14 -2.08 -1.08
N VAL A 54 2.43 -2.37 -1.22
CA VAL A 54 3.02 -3.69 -0.99
C VAL A 54 4.21 -3.56 -0.04
N GLY A 55 4.07 -4.13 1.16
CA GLY A 55 5.05 -4.00 2.23
C GLY A 55 5.19 -2.55 2.68
N SER A 56 6.32 -1.93 2.32
CA SER A 56 6.60 -0.52 2.55
C SER A 56 6.73 0.29 1.27
N CYS A 57 6.24 -0.22 0.14
CA CYS A 57 6.30 0.45 -1.15
C CYS A 57 4.89 0.79 -1.62
N TYR A 58 4.69 2.03 -2.04
CA TYR A 58 3.48 2.52 -2.67
C TYR A 58 3.77 2.80 -4.14
N PHE A 59 3.02 2.13 -5.02
CA PHE A 59 3.12 2.28 -6.46
C PHE A 59 1.98 3.14 -6.98
N THR A 60 2.30 4.19 -7.72
CA THR A 60 1.31 5.04 -8.39
C THR A 60 1.88 5.63 -9.68
N ASP A 61 1.00 6.15 -10.53
CA ASP A 61 1.38 7.07 -11.59
C ASP A 61 1.60 8.47 -10.99
N GLN A 62 0.52 9.15 -10.61
CA GLN A 62 0.55 10.54 -10.11
C GLN A 62 -0.16 10.75 -8.76
N ASN A 63 -0.81 9.72 -8.20
CA ASN A 63 -1.69 9.86 -7.03
C ASN A 63 -0.89 9.82 -5.72
N ALA A 64 -0.16 10.90 -5.42
CA ALA A 64 0.69 11.03 -4.24
C ALA A 64 0.37 12.30 -3.42
N SER A 65 -0.91 12.65 -3.29
CA SER A 65 -1.34 13.77 -2.44
C SER A 65 -1.07 13.45 -0.95
N PRO A 66 -0.94 14.47 -0.08
CA PRO A 66 -0.72 14.23 1.35
C PRO A 66 -1.81 13.36 2.00
N ALA A 67 -3.06 13.49 1.56
CA ALA A 67 -4.16 12.66 2.05
C ALA A 67 -3.99 11.19 1.68
N VAL A 68 -3.67 10.91 0.41
CA VAL A 68 -3.40 9.55 -0.05
C VAL A 68 -2.19 8.97 0.67
N LEU A 69 -1.12 9.73 0.88
CA LEU A 69 0.04 9.23 1.63
C LEU A 69 -0.30 8.84 3.07
N ARG A 70 -1.22 9.54 3.76
CA ARG A 70 -1.72 9.12 5.08
C ARG A 70 -2.47 7.80 5.00
N HIS A 71 -3.33 7.62 4.01
CA HIS A 71 -4.04 6.37 3.75
C HIS A 71 -3.05 5.20 3.53
N GLU A 72 -2.04 5.39 2.69
CA GLU A 72 -1.03 4.36 2.40
C GLU A 72 -0.13 4.02 3.59
N LEU A 73 0.10 4.98 4.51
CA LEU A 73 0.82 4.70 5.76
C LEU A 73 0.05 3.72 6.68
N VAL A 74 -1.28 3.73 6.64
CA VAL A 74 -2.09 2.74 7.35
C VAL A 74 -1.95 1.37 6.69
N HIS A 75 -1.96 1.27 5.36
CA HIS A 75 -1.68 0.01 4.67
C HIS A 75 -0.29 -0.53 4.98
N ARG A 76 0.73 0.33 5.07
CA ARG A 76 2.07 -0.08 5.55
C ARG A 76 2.02 -0.63 6.98
N ALA A 77 1.27 -0.02 7.88
CA ALA A 77 1.10 -0.52 9.24
C ALA A 77 0.37 -1.88 9.26
N GLN A 78 -0.63 -2.07 8.40
CA GLN A 78 -1.30 -3.36 8.20
C GLN A 78 -0.30 -4.42 7.68
N TRP A 79 0.57 -4.07 6.73
CA TRP A 79 1.63 -4.94 6.24
C TRP A 79 2.61 -5.32 7.35
N GLN A 80 3.00 -4.40 8.23
CA GLN A 80 3.83 -4.71 9.39
C GLN A 80 3.15 -5.66 10.37
N ARG A 81 1.81 -5.58 10.48
CA ARG A 81 1.02 -6.39 11.40
C ARG A 81 0.75 -7.80 10.88
N TYR A 82 0.46 -7.95 9.59
CA TYR A 82 0.00 -9.21 9.00
C TYR A 82 1.02 -9.84 8.03
N GLY A 83 2.01 -9.10 7.55
CA GLY A 83 2.99 -9.58 6.57
C GLY A 83 2.31 -10.15 5.32
N LEU A 84 2.79 -11.31 4.85
CA LEU A 84 2.25 -11.99 3.67
C LEU A 84 0.82 -12.53 3.85
N ALA A 85 0.27 -12.54 5.05
CA ALA A 85 -1.15 -12.86 5.24
C ALA A 85 -2.07 -11.73 4.76
N LEU A 86 -1.56 -10.48 4.65
CA LEU A 86 -2.40 -9.33 4.33
C LEU A 86 -3.16 -9.47 3.01
N PRO A 87 -2.55 -9.84 1.87
CA PRO A 87 -3.30 -9.95 0.61
C PRO A 87 -4.46 -10.95 0.68
N LEU A 88 -4.28 -12.07 1.38
CA LEU A 88 -5.33 -13.06 1.59
C LEU A 88 -6.45 -12.51 2.48
N LEU A 89 -6.09 -11.91 3.62
CA LEU A 89 -7.07 -11.31 4.53
C LEU A 89 -7.85 -10.18 3.84
N TYR A 90 -7.17 -9.38 3.01
CA TYR A 90 -7.76 -8.31 2.23
C TYR A 90 -8.79 -8.84 1.24
N ALA A 91 -8.46 -9.92 0.53
CA ALA A 91 -9.38 -10.57 -0.38
C ALA A 91 -10.63 -11.13 0.34
N ILE A 92 -10.44 -11.75 1.51
CA ILE A 92 -11.54 -12.26 2.35
C ILE A 92 -12.43 -11.12 2.86
N ALA A 93 -11.87 -9.95 3.15
CA ALA A 93 -12.62 -8.77 3.57
C ALA A 93 -13.50 -8.15 2.47
N GLY A 94 -13.40 -8.64 1.23
CA GLY A 94 -14.24 -8.25 0.10
C GLY A 94 -13.60 -7.25 -0.85
N GLN A 95 -14.11 -7.20 -2.08
CA GLN A 95 -13.60 -6.32 -3.13
C GLN A 95 -14.23 -4.91 -3.10
N ASP A 96 -15.35 -4.73 -2.40
CA ASP A 96 -16.01 -3.43 -2.22
C ASP A 96 -15.24 -2.60 -1.18
N PRO A 97 -14.52 -1.53 -1.57
CA PRO A 97 -13.68 -0.77 -0.65
C PRO A 97 -14.48 -0.10 0.46
N LEU A 98 -15.76 0.24 0.22
CA LEU A 98 -16.64 0.85 1.23
C LEU A 98 -17.03 -0.13 2.34
N LYS A 99 -16.82 -1.43 2.13
CA LYS A 99 -17.10 -2.50 3.10
C LYS A 99 -15.85 -3.22 3.57
N ASN A 100 -14.72 -3.05 2.87
CA ASN A 100 -13.47 -3.69 3.23
C ASN A 100 -12.89 -3.02 4.47
N ARG A 101 -12.79 -3.77 5.57
CA ARG A 101 -12.28 -3.25 6.85
C ARG A 101 -10.89 -2.60 6.75
N PHE A 102 -10.03 -3.04 5.82
CA PHE A 102 -8.68 -2.51 5.68
C PHE A 102 -8.68 -1.14 5.01
N GLU A 103 -9.58 -0.92 4.05
CA GLU A 103 -9.82 0.37 3.39
C GLU A 103 -10.52 1.35 4.33
N ILE A 104 -11.48 0.87 5.12
CA ILE A 104 -12.14 1.66 6.16
C ILE A 104 -11.13 2.12 7.22
N GLU A 105 -10.27 1.21 7.71
CA GLU A 105 -9.20 1.53 8.66
C GLU A 105 -8.20 2.53 8.08
N ALA A 106 -7.87 2.42 6.78
CA ALA A 106 -6.99 3.34 6.07
C ALA A 106 -7.62 4.73 5.82
N GLY A 107 -8.91 4.89 6.07
CA GLY A 107 -9.62 6.15 5.89
C GLY A 107 -10.06 6.35 4.45
N LEU A 108 -11.36 6.15 4.21
CA LEU A 108 -11.96 6.23 2.87
C LEU A 108 -11.87 7.62 2.25
N SER A 109 -11.98 8.69 3.04
CA SER A 109 -11.85 10.07 2.55
C SER A 109 -10.42 10.35 2.05
N ASP A 110 -9.43 9.96 2.85
CA ASP A 110 -8.00 10.11 2.51
C ASP A 110 -7.61 9.26 1.28
N GLY A 111 -8.26 8.11 1.08
CA GLY A 111 -8.12 7.26 -0.12
C GLY A 111 -8.93 7.73 -1.34
N GLY A 112 -9.68 8.84 -1.24
CA GLY A 112 -10.47 9.42 -2.32
C GLY A 112 -11.77 8.67 -2.65
N TYR A 113 -12.29 7.85 -1.74
CA TYR A 113 -13.50 7.04 -1.93
C TYR A 113 -14.81 7.79 -1.62
N LEU A 114 -14.77 8.84 -0.81
CA LEU A 114 -15.97 9.55 -0.36
C LEU A 114 -16.19 10.92 -1.02
N GLY A 115 -15.32 11.33 -1.94
CA GLY A 115 -15.31 12.71 -2.46
C GLY A 115 -14.97 13.73 -1.37
N HIS A 116 -14.61 14.94 -1.78
CA HIS A 116 -14.63 16.12 -0.92
C HIS A 116 -15.83 16.97 -1.34
#